data_AF-A0A818XG12-F1
#
_entry.id   AF-A0A818XG12-F1
#
_cell.length_a   1.000
_cell.length_b   1.000
_cell.length_c   1.000
_cell.angle_alpha   90.00
_cell.angle_beta   90.00
_cell.angle_gamma   90.00
#
_symmetry.space_group_name_H-M   'P 1'
#
loop_
_entity.id
_entity.type
_entity.pdbx_description
1 polymer ?
#
loop_
_entity_poly.entity_id
_entity_poly.type
_entity_poly.pdbx_seq_one_letter_code
_entity_poly.pdbx_strand_id
1 'polypeptide(L)'
;MIRGSKCWTLEMLDELWEHLTTFLNEVCINLSSNTFLYWGSCFKYAMENKDPRRMYRPIQFLRALINNQTSVNTLNEASRWYLIQQLDIFEWRIPSIWYSINEHVKKQLDHPFKVVRDRMVIILSLSLRFDLTLFHGKPTRQPSIDQSIDEIRERLHQTIETYEKTSLVNMSDQLIEINSEVRQMLNFIETGRDVEFVANQYD
;
A
#
# COMPACT_ATOMS: atom_id res chain seq x y z
N MET A 1 -15.73 15.35 14.27
CA MET A 1 -16.32 15.90 13.02
C MET A 1 -16.73 14.80 12.05
N ILE A 2 -15.81 14.03 11.45
CA ILE A 2 -16.11 12.99 10.43
C ILE A 2 -17.20 11.98 10.89
N ARG A 3 -17.15 11.49 12.14
CA ARG A 3 -18.20 10.59 12.64
C ARG A 3 -19.56 11.27 12.85
N GLY A 4 -19.53 12.56 13.20
CA GLY A 4 -20.72 13.36 13.51
C GLY A 4 -21.49 13.80 12.26
N SER A 5 -20.85 13.83 11.09
CA SER A 5 -21.48 14.22 9.82
C SER A 5 -22.34 13.13 9.17
N LYS A 6 -22.69 12.06 9.91
CA LYS A 6 -23.49 10.92 9.40
C LYS A 6 -24.85 11.35 8.81
N CYS A 7 -25.46 12.39 9.37
CA CYS A 7 -26.80 12.88 9.01
C CYS A 7 -26.76 14.20 8.24
N TRP A 8 -25.59 14.64 7.79
CA TRP A 8 -25.44 15.91 7.08
C TRP A 8 -25.86 15.76 5.62
N THR A 9 -26.28 16.87 5.01
CA THR A 9 -26.52 16.92 3.56
C THR A 9 -25.19 16.83 2.80
N LEU A 10 -25.25 16.61 1.50
CA LEU A 10 -24.06 16.53 0.67
C LEU A 10 -23.31 17.87 0.67
N GLU A 11 -24.04 18.99 0.62
CA GLU A 11 -23.47 20.34 0.60
C GLU A 11 -22.68 20.63 1.89
N MET A 12 -23.26 20.30 3.05
CA MET A 12 -22.58 20.45 4.34
C MET A 12 -21.34 19.55 4.44
N LEU A 13 -21.40 18.35 3.85
CA LEU A 13 -20.27 17.43 3.82
C LEU A 13 -19.16 17.97 2.92
N ASP A 14 -19.51 18.59 1.79
CA ASP A 14 -18.56 19.17 0.85
C ASP A 14 -17.85 20.37 1.44
N GLU A 15 -18.59 21.29 2.08
CA GLU A 15 -18.01 22.41 2.82
C GLU A 15 -17.07 21.93 3.93
N LEU A 16 -17.45 20.89 4.69
CA LEU A 16 -16.58 20.29 5.69
C LEU A 16 -15.28 19.77 5.09
N TRP A 17 -15.37 19.02 3.98
CA TRP A 17 -14.21 18.37 3.39
C TRP A 17 -13.30 19.33 2.64
N GLU A 18 -13.81 20.44 2.11
CA GLU A 18 -12.98 21.51 1.54
C GLU A 18 -12.00 22.07 2.58
N HIS A 19 -12.52 22.43 3.76
CA HIS A 19 -11.69 22.92 4.87
C HIS A 19 -10.82 21.82 5.47
N LEU A 20 -11.39 20.63 5.68
CA LEU A 20 -10.69 19.52 6.32
C LEU A 20 -9.55 18.99 5.45
N THR A 21 -9.71 18.93 4.13
CA THR A 21 -8.65 18.48 3.23
C THR A 21 -7.45 19.41 3.28
N THR A 22 -7.66 20.74 3.29
CA THR A 22 -6.57 21.71 3.42
C THR A 22 -5.82 21.51 4.74
N PHE A 23 -6.54 21.43 5.86
CA PHE A 23 -5.94 21.17 7.17
C PHE A 23 -5.19 19.82 7.22
N LEU A 24 -5.78 18.75 6.69
CA LEU A 24 -5.16 17.42 6.69
C LEU A 24 -3.91 17.37 5.81
N ASN A 25 -3.85 18.14 4.73
CA ASN A 25 -2.64 18.27 3.91
C ASN A 25 -1.50 18.92 4.70
N GLU A 26 -1.78 20.01 5.43
CA GLU A 26 -0.80 20.65 6.32
C GLU A 26 -0.32 19.69 7.42
N VAL A 27 -1.24 18.93 8.02
CA VAL A 27 -0.91 17.88 8.98
C VAL A 27 0.03 16.86 8.36
N CYS A 28 -0.25 16.38 7.15
CA CYS A 28 0.57 15.38 6.46
C CYS A 28 1.99 15.87 6.15
N ILE A 29 2.16 17.17 5.85
CA ILE A 29 3.47 17.80 5.62
C ILE A 29 4.28 17.86 6.92
N ASN A 30 3.60 18.07 8.05
CA ASN A 30 4.22 18.28 9.37
C ASN A 30 4.16 17.03 10.28
N LEU A 31 3.98 15.84 9.71
CA LEU A 31 4.02 14.60 10.48
C LEU A 31 5.42 14.40 11.08
N SER A 32 5.45 14.05 12.36
CA SER A 32 6.68 13.68 13.06
C SER A 32 6.59 12.22 13.51
N SER A 33 7.73 11.66 13.90
CA SER A 33 7.82 10.31 14.49
C SER A 33 6.89 10.10 15.69
N ASN A 34 6.53 11.18 16.39
CA ASN A 34 5.66 11.10 17.57
C ASN A 34 4.18 11.32 17.25
N THR A 35 3.86 11.99 16.14
CA THR A 35 2.47 12.37 15.83
C THR A 35 1.77 11.43 14.85
N PHE A 36 2.51 10.73 13.98
CA PHE A 36 1.92 9.91 12.92
C PHE A 36 1.00 8.78 13.45
N LEU A 37 1.34 8.19 14.60
CA LEU A 37 0.54 7.15 15.24
C LEU A 37 -0.83 7.66 15.71
N TYR A 38 -0.88 8.87 16.26
CA TYR A 38 -2.13 9.50 16.69
C TYR A 38 -3.03 9.82 15.50
N TRP A 39 -2.46 10.31 14.40
CA TRP A 39 -3.22 10.57 13.17
C TRP A 39 -3.74 9.28 12.52
N GLY A 40 -2.92 8.23 12.48
CA GLY A 40 -3.41 6.92 12.01
C GLY A 40 -4.56 6.40 12.87
N SER A 41 -4.46 6.51 14.20
CA SER A 41 -5.54 6.14 15.12
C SER A 41 -6.80 6.99 14.90
N CYS A 42 -6.63 8.29 14.68
CA CYS A 42 -7.72 9.23 14.37
C CYS A 42 -8.47 8.80 13.10
N PHE A 43 -7.75 8.52 12.00
CA PHE A 43 -8.36 8.02 10.76
C PHE A 43 -9.07 6.68 10.96
N LYS A 44 -8.41 5.72 11.63
CA LYS A 44 -8.99 4.40 11.92
C LYS A 44 -10.31 4.55 12.67
N TYR A 45 -10.32 5.26 13.80
CA TYR A 45 -11.53 5.47 14.58
C TYR A 45 -12.59 6.26 13.82
N ALA A 46 -12.21 7.27 13.03
CA ALA A 46 -13.16 8.03 12.23
C ALA A 46 -13.93 7.14 11.23
N MET A 47 -13.26 6.15 10.65
CA MET A 47 -13.78 5.27 9.59
C MET A 47 -14.39 3.95 10.10
N GLU A 48 -14.01 3.50 11.29
CA GLU A 48 -14.43 2.22 11.86
C GLU A 48 -15.96 2.07 11.99
N ASN A 49 -16.46 0.85 11.70
CA ASN A 49 -17.88 0.49 11.72
C ASN A 49 -18.76 1.37 10.81
N LYS A 50 -18.21 1.82 9.68
CA LYS A 50 -18.92 2.63 8.68
C LYS A 50 -18.94 1.94 7.33
N ASP A 51 -19.93 2.33 6.53
CA ASP A 51 -20.05 1.93 5.14
C ASP A 51 -19.02 2.71 4.29
N PRO A 52 -18.15 2.04 3.49
CA PRO A 52 -17.17 2.72 2.64
C PRO A 52 -17.78 3.75 1.68
N ARG A 53 -19.02 3.53 1.22
CA ARG A 53 -19.72 4.45 0.30
C ARG A 53 -19.98 5.80 0.95
N ARG A 54 -20.25 5.81 2.26
CA ARG A 54 -20.42 7.04 3.06
C ARG A 54 -19.09 7.62 3.52
N MET A 55 -18.02 6.83 3.45
CA MET A 55 -16.65 7.22 3.78
C MET A 55 -15.78 7.47 2.55
N TYR A 56 -16.39 7.80 1.41
CA TYR A 56 -15.65 8.01 0.17
C TYR A 56 -14.66 9.18 0.26
N ARG A 57 -15.00 10.29 0.93
CA ARG A 57 -14.10 11.45 1.12
C ARG A 57 -12.80 11.09 1.87
N PRO A 58 -12.81 10.48 3.07
CA PRO A 58 -11.58 10.06 3.74
C PRO A 58 -10.84 8.98 2.96
N ILE A 59 -11.54 8.06 2.30
CA ILE A 59 -10.91 7.03 1.46
C ILE A 59 -10.15 7.67 0.29
N GLN A 60 -10.76 8.63 -0.42
CA GLN A 60 -10.12 9.33 -1.53
C GLN A 60 -8.98 10.21 -1.06
N PHE A 61 -9.10 10.86 0.10
CA PHE A 61 -7.99 11.60 0.70
C PHE A 61 -6.78 10.69 0.95
N LEU A 62 -6.98 9.55 1.64
CA LEU A 62 -5.91 8.59 1.90
C LEU A 62 -5.33 8.02 0.60
N ARG A 63 -6.17 7.69 -0.38
CA ARG A 63 -5.70 7.23 -1.71
C ARG A 63 -4.86 8.30 -2.41
N ALA A 64 -5.22 9.57 -2.32
CA ALA A 64 -4.47 10.67 -2.95
C ALA A 64 -3.06 10.82 -2.35
N LEU A 65 -2.85 10.43 -1.08
CA LEU A 65 -1.53 10.46 -0.45
C LEU A 65 -0.49 9.56 -1.13
N ILE A 66 -0.94 8.53 -1.87
CA ILE A 66 -0.08 7.62 -2.64
C ILE A 66 0.65 8.40 -3.74
N ASN A 67 -0.05 9.27 -4.46
CA ASN A 67 0.50 9.99 -5.62
C ASN A 67 1.22 11.29 -5.25
N ASN A 68 1.16 11.73 -3.99
CA ASN A 68 1.82 12.95 -3.55
C ASN A 68 3.34 12.72 -3.49
N GLN A 69 4.06 13.03 -4.56
CA GLN A 69 5.53 12.93 -4.62
C GLN A 69 6.24 14.08 -3.87
N THR A 70 5.50 14.93 -3.16
CA THR A 70 5.98 16.18 -2.58
C THR A 70 6.80 16.04 -1.30
N SER A 71 7.05 14.83 -0.79
CA SER A 71 7.84 14.70 0.44
C SER A 71 9.33 14.89 0.19
N VAL A 72 9.85 16.02 0.67
CA VAL A 72 11.29 16.29 0.78
C VAL A 72 11.96 15.35 1.80
N ASN A 73 11.19 14.71 2.69
CA ASN A 73 11.67 13.87 3.80
C ASN A 73 11.11 12.44 3.74
N THR A 74 12.01 11.45 3.80
CA THR A 74 11.72 10.00 3.87
C THR A 74 10.77 9.61 5.01
N LEU A 75 10.89 10.26 6.18
CA LEU A 75 10.02 9.95 7.32
C LEU A 75 8.56 10.32 7.04
N ASN A 76 8.35 11.41 6.29
CA ASN A 76 7.01 11.83 5.90
C ASN A 76 6.40 10.85 4.89
N GLU A 77 7.21 10.30 4.00
CA GLU A 77 6.77 9.26 3.07
C GLU A 77 6.34 7.97 3.79
N ALA A 78 7.17 7.43 4.69
CA ALA A 78 6.81 6.24 5.47
C ALA A 78 5.55 6.48 6.34
N SER A 79 5.41 7.69 6.88
CA SER A 79 4.23 8.08 7.67
C SER A 79 2.96 8.15 6.82
N ARG A 80 3.04 8.59 5.56
CA ARG A 80 1.91 8.58 4.63
C ARG A 80 1.44 7.18 4.30
N TRP A 81 2.37 6.25 4.04
CA TRP A 81 2.03 4.84 3.88
C TRP A 81 1.34 4.28 5.14
N TYR A 82 1.81 4.64 6.33
CA TYR A 82 1.13 4.26 7.57
C TYR A 82 -0.31 4.82 7.67
N LEU A 83 -0.58 6.04 7.18
CA LEU A 83 -1.95 6.56 7.12
C LEU A 83 -2.81 5.79 6.10
N ILE A 84 -2.25 5.45 4.95
CA ILE A 84 -2.94 4.64 3.92
C ILE A 84 -3.30 3.25 4.48
N GLN A 85 -2.44 2.67 5.31
CA GLN A 85 -2.70 1.39 5.98
C GLN A 85 -4.03 1.37 6.75
N GLN A 86 -4.53 2.52 7.22
CA GLN A 86 -5.79 2.59 7.98
C GLN A 86 -7.02 2.25 7.13
N LEU A 87 -6.89 2.17 5.79
CA LEU A 87 -7.92 1.66 4.89
C LEU A 87 -8.25 0.18 5.13
N ASP A 88 -7.38 -0.57 5.82
CA ASP A 88 -7.60 -1.97 6.20
C ASP A 88 -8.90 -2.18 7.00
N ILE A 89 -9.39 -1.14 7.69
CA ILE A 89 -10.68 -1.18 8.41
C ILE A 89 -11.88 -1.47 7.48
N PHE A 90 -11.74 -1.21 6.18
CA PHE A 90 -12.76 -1.53 5.18
C PHE A 90 -12.63 -2.92 4.58
N GLU A 91 -11.48 -3.58 4.78
CA GLU A 91 -11.25 -4.96 4.37
C GLU A 91 -11.57 -5.19 2.88
N TRP A 92 -12.28 -6.27 2.57
CA TRP A 92 -12.73 -6.67 1.23
C TRP A 92 -13.72 -5.70 0.57
N ARG A 93 -14.23 -4.68 1.28
CA ARG A 93 -15.30 -3.80 0.79
C ARG A 93 -14.84 -2.69 -0.17
N ILE A 94 -13.53 -2.51 -0.36
CA ILE A 94 -12.94 -1.47 -1.23
C ILE A 94 -11.96 -2.04 -2.28
N PRO A 95 -12.38 -3.03 -3.10
CA PRO A 95 -11.47 -3.76 -3.99
C PRO A 95 -10.73 -2.85 -5.00
N SER A 96 -11.41 -1.86 -5.58
CA SER A 96 -10.79 -0.94 -6.55
C SER A 96 -9.66 -0.10 -5.96
N ILE A 97 -9.74 0.20 -4.66
CA ILE A 97 -8.69 0.93 -3.94
C ILE A 97 -7.48 0.01 -3.75
N TRP A 98 -7.71 -1.25 -3.38
CA TRP A 98 -6.65 -2.24 -3.22
C TRP A 98 -5.90 -2.52 -4.53
N TYR A 99 -6.61 -2.65 -5.66
CA TYR A 99 -5.96 -2.71 -6.97
C TYR A 99 -5.08 -1.48 -7.24
N SER A 100 -5.61 -0.28 -7.02
CA SER A 100 -4.85 0.96 -7.24
C SER A 100 -3.61 1.06 -6.36
N ILE A 101 -3.66 0.57 -5.12
CA ILE A 101 -2.53 0.54 -4.18
C ILE A 101 -1.49 -0.49 -4.64
N ASN A 102 -1.96 -1.70 -4.95
CA ASN A 102 -1.12 -2.82 -5.35
C ASN A 102 -0.30 -2.47 -6.61
N GLU A 103 -0.94 -1.88 -7.62
CA GLU A 103 -0.29 -1.35 -8.82
C GLU A 103 0.79 -0.30 -8.53
N HIS A 104 0.56 0.55 -7.53
CA HIS A 104 1.52 1.58 -7.16
C HIS A 104 2.73 1.00 -6.45
N VAL A 105 2.50 0.09 -5.49
CA VAL A 105 3.56 -0.57 -4.73
C VAL A 105 4.44 -1.41 -5.66
N LYS A 106 3.85 -2.17 -6.59
CA LYS A 106 4.60 -2.96 -7.59
C LYS A 106 5.55 -2.11 -8.43
N LYS A 107 5.20 -0.86 -8.72
CA LYS A 107 6.06 0.05 -9.51
C LYS A 107 7.25 0.59 -8.71
N GLN A 108 7.19 0.56 -7.39
CA GLN A 108 8.17 1.17 -6.48
C GLN A 108 8.87 0.15 -5.57
N LEU A 109 8.98 -1.11 -5.99
CA LEU A 109 9.66 -2.15 -5.20
C LEU A 109 11.14 -1.84 -4.94
N ASP A 110 11.77 -1.08 -5.83
CA ASP A 110 13.17 -0.63 -5.79
C ASP A 110 13.36 0.72 -5.06
N HIS A 111 12.36 1.17 -4.30
CA HIS A 111 12.41 2.44 -3.58
C HIS A 111 13.69 2.54 -2.72
N PRO A 112 14.43 3.65 -2.70
CA PRO A 112 15.76 3.74 -2.08
C PRO A 112 15.75 3.49 -0.56
N PHE A 113 14.68 3.90 0.12
CA PHE A 113 14.60 3.85 1.58
C PHE A 113 13.89 2.58 2.08
N LYS A 114 14.61 1.77 2.86
CA LYS A 114 14.10 0.52 3.46
C LYS A 114 12.83 0.73 4.29
N VAL A 115 12.80 1.77 5.13
CA VAL A 115 11.63 2.07 5.99
C VAL A 115 10.36 2.29 5.18
N VAL A 116 10.47 2.84 3.97
CA VAL A 116 9.32 3.03 3.07
C VAL A 116 8.94 1.70 2.41
N ARG A 117 9.92 0.91 1.93
CA ARG A 117 9.68 -0.43 1.38
C ARG A 117 8.95 -1.33 2.40
N ASP A 118 9.42 -1.37 3.64
CA ASP A 118 8.81 -2.16 4.71
C ASP A 118 7.33 -1.79 4.91
N ARG A 119 6.98 -0.49 4.82
CA ARG A 119 5.59 -0.03 4.92
C ARG A 119 4.76 -0.40 3.69
N MET A 120 5.32 -0.25 2.49
CA MET A 120 4.66 -0.65 1.25
C MET A 120 4.35 -2.15 1.24
N VAL A 121 5.29 -3.00 1.69
CA VAL A 121 5.12 -4.46 1.78
C VAL A 121 3.99 -4.82 2.73
N ILE A 122 3.90 -4.19 3.91
CA ILE A 122 2.78 -4.43 4.84
C ILE A 122 1.44 -4.17 4.14
N ILE A 123 1.33 -3.07 3.40
CA ILE A 123 0.09 -2.68 2.73
C ILE A 123 -0.22 -3.60 1.55
N LEU A 124 0.80 -4.04 0.81
CA LEU A 124 0.66 -5.04 -0.24
C LEU A 124 0.08 -6.34 0.34
N SER A 125 0.60 -6.83 1.46
CA SER A 125 0.07 -8.01 2.15
C SER A 125 -1.38 -7.82 2.59
N LEU A 126 -1.74 -6.64 3.09
CA LEU A 126 -3.13 -6.33 3.45
C LEU A 126 -4.06 -6.31 2.23
N SER A 127 -3.57 -5.84 1.07
CA SER A 127 -4.33 -5.77 -0.17
C SER A 127 -4.68 -7.14 -0.75
N LEU A 128 -3.85 -8.16 -0.46
CA LEU A 128 -3.96 -9.53 -0.96
C LEU A 128 -4.66 -10.48 0.03
N ARG A 129 -4.85 -10.03 1.27
CA ARG A 129 -5.30 -10.86 2.39
C ARG A 129 -6.67 -11.53 2.19
N PHE A 130 -7.55 -10.97 1.36
CA PHE A 130 -8.85 -11.57 1.06
C PHE A 130 -8.96 -12.10 -0.38
N ASP A 131 -7.85 -12.53 -0.97
CA ASP A 131 -7.90 -13.49 -2.08
C ASP A 131 -8.23 -14.88 -1.52
N LEU A 132 -9.53 -15.19 -1.43
CA LEU A 132 -10.04 -16.40 -0.80
C LEU A 132 -10.95 -17.17 -1.76
N THR A 133 -10.68 -18.46 -1.93
CA THR A 133 -11.55 -19.39 -2.66
C THR A 133 -12.47 -20.12 -1.68
N LEU A 134 -13.68 -19.62 -1.51
CA LEU A 134 -14.68 -20.28 -0.65
C LEU A 134 -15.33 -21.46 -1.39
N PHE A 135 -15.71 -22.51 -0.65
CA PHE A 135 -16.43 -23.67 -1.21
C PHE A 135 -17.74 -23.22 -1.87
N HIS A 136 -17.91 -23.52 -3.16
CA HIS A 136 -19.00 -23.01 -4.02
C HIS A 136 -19.11 -21.47 -4.12
N GLY A 137 -18.09 -20.74 -3.68
CA GLY A 137 -18.02 -19.29 -3.77
C GLY A 137 -17.58 -18.81 -5.15
N LYS A 138 -17.98 -17.60 -5.51
CA LYS A 138 -17.35 -16.87 -6.62
C LYS A 138 -15.98 -16.37 -6.16
N PRO A 139 -14.98 -16.27 -7.06
CA PRO A 139 -13.71 -15.64 -6.74
C PRO A 139 -13.94 -14.24 -6.19
N THR A 140 -13.08 -13.81 -5.27
CA THR A 140 -13.23 -12.49 -4.65
C THR A 140 -12.94 -11.41 -5.68
N ARG A 141 -13.39 -10.19 -5.38
CA ARG A 141 -13.07 -9.01 -6.20
C ARG A 141 -11.74 -8.39 -5.80
N GLN A 142 -10.96 -9.02 -4.92
CA GLN A 142 -9.66 -8.50 -4.50
C GLN A 142 -8.59 -8.79 -5.55
N PRO A 143 -7.41 -8.14 -5.47
CA PRO A 143 -6.26 -8.53 -6.25
C PRO A 143 -5.89 -9.99 -5.98
N SER A 144 -5.63 -10.76 -7.05
CA SER A 144 -5.20 -12.15 -6.91
C SER A 144 -3.74 -12.21 -6.43
N ILE A 145 -3.47 -13.13 -5.51
CA ILE A 145 -2.13 -13.46 -5.02
C ILE A 145 -1.28 -13.98 -6.16
N ASP A 146 -1.75 -15.01 -6.89
CA ASP A 146 -0.99 -15.66 -7.96
C ASP A 146 -0.57 -14.65 -9.03
N GLN A 147 -1.54 -13.87 -9.53
CA GLN A 147 -1.28 -12.83 -10.51
C GLN A 147 -0.31 -11.77 -9.95
N SER A 148 -0.47 -11.38 -8.69
CA SER A 148 0.41 -10.39 -8.08
C SER A 148 1.85 -10.90 -7.91
N ILE A 149 2.03 -12.17 -7.57
CA ILE A 149 3.36 -12.78 -7.44
C ILE A 149 4.03 -12.86 -8.81
N ASP A 150 3.30 -13.24 -9.87
CA ASP A 150 3.84 -13.26 -11.23
C ASP A 150 4.33 -11.86 -11.66
N GLU A 151 3.51 -10.83 -11.45
CA GLU A 151 3.87 -9.45 -11.81
C GLU A 151 5.05 -8.92 -10.97
N ILE A 152 5.08 -9.22 -9.66
CA ILE A 152 6.20 -8.85 -8.79
C ILE A 152 7.48 -9.53 -9.26
N ARG A 153 7.43 -10.83 -9.58
CA ARG A 153 8.58 -11.58 -10.09
C ARG A 153 9.14 -10.95 -11.35
N GLU A 154 8.29 -10.68 -12.33
CA GLU A 154 8.70 -10.02 -13.58
C GLU A 154 9.37 -8.69 -13.30
N ARG A 155 8.79 -7.89 -12.39
CA ARG A 155 9.36 -6.61 -12.01
C ARG A 155 10.72 -6.74 -11.33
N LEU A 156 10.90 -7.71 -10.44
CA LEU A 156 12.19 -7.95 -9.78
C LEU A 156 13.28 -8.33 -10.79
N HIS A 157 12.98 -9.16 -11.79
CA HIS A 157 13.93 -9.45 -12.88
C HIS A 157 14.33 -8.18 -13.63
N GLN A 158 13.36 -7.35 -14.04
CA GLN A 158 13.62 -6.09 -14.73
C GLN A 158 14.52 -5.15 -13.90
N THR A 159 14.26 -5.09 -12.58
CA THR A 159 15.05 -4.28 -11.65
C THR A 159 16.50 -4.79 -11.55
N ILE A 160 16.71 -6.10 -11.43
CA ILE A 160 18.07 -6.70 -11.40
C ILE A 160 18.82 -6.39 -12.69
N GLU A 161 18.20 -6.62 -13.85
CA GLU A 161 18.81 -6.31 -15.14
C GLU A 161 19.19 -4.83 -15.26
N THR A 162 18.36 -3.93 -14.72
CA THR A 162 18.64 -2.49 -14.71
C THR A 162 19.85 -2.16 -13.85
N TYR A 163 19.97 -2.78 -12.67
CA TYR A 163 21.16 -2.62 -11.82
C TYR A 163 22.43 -3.19 -12.49
N GLU A 164 22.34 -4.35 -13.13
CA GLU A 164 23.46 -4.96 -13.86
C GLU A 164 23.95 -4.09 -15.03
N LYS A 165 23.02 -3.46 -15.76
CA LYS A 165 23.37 -2.50 -16.83
C LYS A 165 23.98 -1.20 -16.28
N THR A 166 23.59 -0.79 -15.07
CA THR A 166 24.13 0.39 -14.38
C THR A 166 25.54 0.16 -13.81
N SER A 167 26.00 -1.11 -13.76
CA SER A 167 27.23 -1.59 -13.08
C SER A 167 28.57 -1.15 -13.68
N LEU A 168 28.63 -0.09 -14.51
CA LEU A 168 29.89 0.43 -15.05
C LEU A 168 30.40 1.71 -14.38
N VAL A 169 29.62 2.41 -13.54
CA VAL A 169 30.10 3.63 -12.86
C VAL A 169 29.49 3.76 -11.46
N ASN A 170 30.29 3.49 -10.43
CA ASN A 170 30.08 3.84 -9.01
C ASN A 170 28.66 3.62 -8.44
N MET A 171 28.29 2.39 -8.09
CA MET A 171 27.13 2.15 -7.23
C MET A 171 27.40 2.62 -5.80
N SER A 172 26.48 3.39 -5.23
CA SER A 172 26.48 3.68 -3.79
C SER A 172 26.15 2.41 -3.00
N ASP A 173 26.65 2.33 -1.76
CA ASP A 173 26.41 1.18 -0.85
C ASP A 173 24.91 0.84 -0.71
N GLN A 174 24.04 1.85 -0.77
CA GLN A 174 22.57 1.68 -0.73
C GLN A 174 22.02 0.88 -1.92
N LEU A 175 22.55 1.09 -3.13
CA LEU A 175 22.06 0.37 -4.31
C LEU A 175 22.51 -1.10 -4.29
N ILE A 176 23.67 -1.37 -3.69
CA ILE A 176 24.17 -2.75 -3.48
C ILE A 176 23.27 -3.49 -2.50
N GLU A 177 22.90 -2.84 -1.39
CA GLU A 177 21.97 -3.40 -0.39
C GLU A 177 20.62 -3.72 -1.04
N ILE A 178 20.03 -2.77 -1.80
CA ILE A 178 18.75 -2.97 -2.50
C ILE A 178 18.84 -4.13 -3.50
N ASN A 179 19.89 -4.20 -4.31
CA ASN A 179 20.05 -5.30 -5.27
C ASN A 179 20.15 -6.66 -4.55
N SER A 180 20.83 -6.71 -3.40
CA SER A 180 20.91 -7.95 -2.61
C SER A 180 19.55 -8.35 -2.02
N GLU A 181 18.76 -7.41 -1.50
CA GLU A 181 17.39 -7.66 -1.03
C GLU A 181 16.48 -8.14 -2.16
N VAL A 182 16.53 -7.48 -3.32
CA VAL A 182 15.74 -7.83 -4.51
C VAL A 182 16.05 -9.26 -4.97
N ARG A 183 17.33 -9.65 -4.97
CA ARG A 183 17.75 -11.02 -5.30
C ARG A 183 17.28 -12.05 -4.27
N GLN A 184 17.33 -11.71 -2.98
CA GLN A 184 16.79 -12.58 -1.93
C GLN A 184 15.28 -12.80 -2.08
N MET A 185 14.52 -11.74 -2.37
CA MET A 185 13.08 -11.82 -2.61
C MET A 185 12.76 -12.69 -3.83
N LEU A 186 13.50 -12.53 -4.92
CA LEU A 186 13.31 -13.33 -6.12
C LEU A 186 13.55 -14.82 -5.84
N ASN A 187 14.66 -15.15 -5.17
CA ASN A 187 14.98 -16.52 -4.78
C ASN A 187 13.89 -17.15 -3.88
N PHE A 188 13.35 -16.37 -2.93
CA PHE A 188 12.25 -16.83 -2.09
C PHE A 188 10.98 -17.14 -2.91
N ILE A 189 10.65 -16.30 -3.90
CA ILE A 189 9.49 -16.49 -4.76
C ILE A 189 9.66 -17.70 -5.70
N GLU A 190 10.88 -17.97 -6.16
CA GLU A 190 11.20 -19.13 -7.02
C GLU A 190 11.15 -20.43 -6.20
N THR A 191 11.88 -20.48 -5.08
CA THR A 191 11.92 -21.66 -4.20
C THR A 191 10.56 -21.97 -3.55
N GLY A 192 9.73 -20.97 -3.27
CA GLY A 192 8.39 -21.17 -2.72
C GLY A 192 7.44 -21.91 -3.68
N ARG A 193 7.54 -21.67 -5.00
CA ARG A 193 6.73 -22.41 -6.00
C ARG A 193 7.16 -23.85 -6.16
N ASP A 194 8.45 -24.14 -6.01
CA ASP A 194 8.96 -25.51 -6.10
C ASP A 194 8.37 -26.41 -5.01
N VAL A 195 8.09 -25.86 -3.82
CA VAL A 195 7.46 -26.61 -2.72
C VAL A 195 5.97 -26.89 -3.00
N GLU A 196 5.22 -25.93 -3.52
CA GLU A 196 3.82 -26.12 -3.92
C GLU A 196 3.65 -27.08 -5.12
N PHE A 197 4.59 -27.05 -6.07
CA PHE A 197 4.61 -27.98 -7.20
C PHE A 197 4.84 -29.42 -6.75
N VAL A 198 5.71 -29.64 -5.74
CA VAL A 198 5.93 -30.97 -5.16
C VAL A 198 4.72 -31.43 -4.34
N ALA A 199 4.03 -30.55 -3.61
CA ALA A 199 2.84 -30.92 -2.85
C ALA A 199 1.66 -31.35 -3.75
N ASN A 200 1.45 -30.66 -4.88
CA ASN A 200 0.38 -30.96 -5.83
C ASN A 200 0.65 -32.17 -6.75
N GLN A 201 1.80 -32.86 -6.62
CA GLN A 201 2.08 -34.11 -7.34
C GLN A 201 1.65 -35.37 -6.57
N TYR A 202 1.17 -35.23 -5.33
CA TYR A 202 0.76 -36.33 -4.47
C TYR A 202 -0.76 -36.37 -4.15
N ASP A 203 -1.55 -35.51 -4.80
CA ASP A 203 -3.03 -35.56 -4.82
C ASP A 203 -3.53 -36.04 -6.21
#